data_AF-A0A8C4XDK4-F1
#
_entry.id   AF-A0A8C4XDK4-F1
#
_cell.length_a   1.000
_cell.length_b   1.000
_cell.length_c   1.000
_cell.angle_alpha   90.00
_cell.angle_beta   90.00
_cell.angle_gamma   90.00
#
_symmetry.space_group_name_H-M   'P 1'
#
loop_
_entity.id
_entity.type
_entity.pdbx_description
1 polymer ?
#
loop_
_entity_poly.entity_id
_entity_poly.type
_entity_poly.pdbx_seq_one_letter_code
_entity_poly.pdbx_strand_id
1 'polypeptide(L)'
;MESIDVYSFGHLLYEMTYGRPPDSIPVDDFPPAPSSCIISVLQSILSTEACKTGMPTVSQLLQTPLVSDIFLNTTEKPQFKIPTKLKEALKTSKECLEKRLQEEQKTIHQHKRLTRAQSHHGSEEEKKKRKILARKKSRQMAYENEDDLSAKYTNSNNSGSGTSSPLTSPSSPIPPPGTEHAPF
;
A
#
# COMPACT_ATOMS: atom_id res chain seq x y z
N MET A 1 -8.50 -27.66 6.03
CA MET A 1 -7.07 -27.89 5.70
C MET A 1 -6.96 -28.18 4.21
N GLU A 2 -7.63 -29.21 3.72
CA GLU A 2 -7.66 -29.57 2.28
C GLU A 2 -8.01 -28.41 1.33
N SER A 3 -9.02 -27.58 1.65
CA SER A 3 -9.38 -26.42 0.81
C SER A 3 -8.26 -25.39 0.65
N ILE A 4 -7.41 -25.22 1.67
CA ILE A 4 -6.25 -24.34 1.62
C ILE A 4 -5.21 -24.94 0.67
N ASP A 5 -5.01 -26.25 0.74
CA ASP A 5 -4.09 -26.97 -0.14
C ASP A 5 -4.56 -26.91 -1.61
N VAL A 6 -5.86 -27.10 -1.86
CA VAL A 6 -6.46 -26.97 -3.20
C VAL A 6 -6.33 -25.56 -3.75
N TYR A 7 -6.62 -24.55 -2.94
CA TYR A 7 -6.47 -23.16 -3.34
C TYR A 7 -5.01 -22.81 -3.66
N SER A 8 -4.08 -23.27 -2.81
CA SER A 8 -2.64 -23.10 -3.02
C SER A 8 -2.17 -23.81 -4.28
N PHE A 9 -2.70 -25.00 -4.57
CA PHE A 9 -2.47 -25.71 -5.82
C PHE A 9 -2.97 -24.92 -7.03
N GLY A 10 -4.14 -24.26 -6.96
CA GLY A 10 -4.64 -23.39 -8.02
C GLY A 10 -3.67 -22.26 -8.35
N HIS A 11 -3.14 -21.56 -7.34
CA HIS A 11 -2.11 -20.52 -7.52
C HIS A 11 -0.83 -21.08 -8.14
N LEU A 12 -0.33 -22.21 -7.61
CA LEU A 12 0.86 -22.86 -8.14
C LEU A 12 0.68 -23.29 -9.60
N LEU A 13 -0.47 -23.86 -9.95
CA LEU A 13 -0.79 -24.25 -11.32
C LEU A 13 -0.85 -23.03 -12.24
N TYR A 14 -1.41 -21.90 -11.76
CA TYR A 14 -1.43 -20.65 -12.52
C TYR A 14 0.00 -20.16 -12.78
N GLU A 15 0.83 -20.08 -11.75
CA GLU A 15 2.23 -19.65 -11.86
C GLU A 15 3.05 -20.56 -12.77
N MET A 16 2.86 -21.90 -12.69
CA MET A 16 3.52 -22.84 -13.60
C MET A 16 3.07 -22.67 -15.06
N THR A 17 1.81 -22.28 -15.27
CA THR A 17 1.24 -22.10 -16.62
C THR A 17 1.68 -20.78 -17.26
N TYR A 18 1.69 -19.68 -16.50
CA TYR A 18 1.91 -18.33 -17.03
C TYR A 18 3.24 -17.70 -16.65
N GLY A 19 4.02 -18.34 -15.77
CA GLY A 19 5.30 -17.84 -15.27
C GLY A 19 5.21 -16.61 -14.36
N ARG A 20 4.00 -16.27 -13.90
CA ARG A 20 3.72 -15.12 -13.02
C ARG A 20 2.51 -15.39 -12.12
N PRO A 21 2.41 -14.73 -10.96
CA PRO A 21 1.20 -14.82 -10.13
C PRO A 21 -0.01 -14.16 -10.84
N PRO A 22 -1.25 -14.50 -10.44
CA PRO A 22 -2.44 -13.78 -10.90
C PRO A 22 -2.37 -12.29 -10.53
N ASP A 23 -2.85 -11.43 -11.43
CA ASP A 23 -2.89 -9.99 -11.21
C ASP A 23 -3.90 -9.61 -10.10
N SER A 24 -4.98 -10.39 -9.95
CA SER A 24 -5.96 -10.30 -8.87
C SER A 24 -6.69 -11.63 -8.66
N ILE A 25 -7.38 -11.77 -7.52
CA ILE A 25 -8.29 -12.88 -7.21
C ILE A 25 -9.68 -12.31 -6.87
N PRO A 26 -10.78 -12.96 -7.28
CA PRO A 26 -10.86 -14.15 -8.15
C PRO A 26 -10.41 -13.88 -9.59
N VAL A 27 -10.17 -14.96 -10.35
CA VAL A 27 -9.79 -14.93 -11.77
C VAL A 27 -10.92 -15.52 -12.61
N ASP A 28 -11.61 -14.69 -13.37
CA ASP A 28 -12.66 -15.15 -14.29
C ASP A 28 -12.15 -15.23 -15.75
N ASP A 29 -11.24 -14.32 -16.13
CA ASP A 29 -10.66 -14.24 -17.46
C ASP A 29 -9.23 -14.81 -17.48
N PHE A 30 -9.08 -16.04 -17.97
CA PHE A 30 -7.79 -16.71 -18.09
C PHE A 30 -7.15 -16.45 -19.46
N PRO A 31 -5.85 -16.11 -19.53
CA PRO A 31 -5.13 -16.06 -20.80
C PRO A 31 -5.12 -17.44 -21.50
N PRO A 32 -4.84 -17.49 -22.82
CA PRO A 32 -4.68 -18.76 -23.51
C PRO A 32 -3.59 -19.63 -22.88
N ALA A 33 -3.90 -20.91 -22.62
CA ALA A 33 -3.00 -21.90 -22.06
C ALA A 33 -2.76 -23.05 -23.05
N PRO A 34 -1.68 -23.84 -22.89
CA PRO A 34 -1.38 -24.97 -23.78
C PRO A 34 -2.46 -26.07 -23.80
N SER A 35 -3.30 -26.15 -22.77
CA SER A 35 -4.39 -27.13 -22.65
C SER A 35 -5.62 -26.51 -22.00
N SER A 36 -6.80 -26.80 -22.55
CA SER A 36 -8.09 -26.38 -21.97
C SER A 36 -8.35 -27.01 -20.60
N CYS A 37 -7.79 -28.19 -20.33
CA CYS A 37 -7.92 -28.88 -19.05
C CYS A 37 -7.31 -28.06 -17.91
N ILE A 38 -6.20 -27.37 -18.17
CA ILE A 38 -5.56 -26.46 -17.20
C ILE A 38 -6.52 -25.32 -16.87
N ILE A 39 -7.12 -24.70 -17.89
CA ILE A 39 -8.07 -23.59 -17.70
C ILE A 39 -9.28 -24.05 -16.89
N SER A 40 -9.85 -25.22 -17.19
CA SER A 40 -11.00 -25.77 -16.43
C SER A 40 -10.68 -26.02 -14.95
N VAL A 41 -9.48 -26.53 -14.64
CA VAL A 41 -9.04 -26.72 -13.25
C VAL A 41 -8.79 -25.38 -12.55
N LEU A 42 -8.17 -24.42 -13.23
CA LEU A 42 -7.98 -23.09 -12.67
C LEU A 42 -9.32 -22.37 -12.41
N GLN A 43 -10.27 -22.47 -13.33
CA GLN A 43 -11.62 -21.93 -13.17
C GLN A 43 -12.35 -22.55 -11.98
N SER A 44 -12.25 -23.87 -11.76
CA SER A 44 -12.93 -24.52 -10.63
C SER A 44 -12.32 -24.19 -9.26
N ILE A 45 -11.14 -23.55 -9.22
CA ILE A 45 -10.44 -23.20 -7.96
C ILE A 45 -10.38 -21.69 -7.71
N LEU A 46 -10.06 -20.89 -8.73
CA LEU A 46 -9.72 -19.47 -8.58
C LEU A 46 -10.82 -18.51 -9.07
N SER A 47 -11.90 -19.00 -9.69
CA SER A 47 -12.96 -18.13 -10.22
C SER A 47 -13.91 -17.61 -9.14
N THR A 48 -14.69 -16.58 -9.52
CA THR A 48 -15.74 -16.05 -8.67
C THR A 48 -16.81 -17.11 -8.36
N GLU A 49 -17.06 -18.02 -9.30
CA GLU A 49 -17.97 -19.17 -9.12
C GLU A 49 -17.43 -20.12 -8.04
N ALA A 50 -16.14 -20.47 -8.09
CA ALA A 50 -15.51 -21.37 -7.11
C ALA A 50 -15.60 -20.83 -5.67
N CYS A 51 -15.52 -19.50 -5.50
CA CYS A 51 -15.71 -18.88 -4.19
C CYS A 51 -17.14 -19.02 -3.64
N LYS A 52 -18.14 -19.22 -4.51
CA LYS A 52 -19.56 -19.34 -4.13
C LYS A 52 -20.00 -20.79 -3.95
N THR A 53 -19.61 -21.65 -4.88
CA THR A 53 -20.04 -23.06 -4.94
C THR A 53 -19.11 -23.99 -4.17
N GLY A 54 -17.90 -23.51 -3.85
CA GLY A 54 -16.85 -24.29 -3.22
C GLY A 54 -15.87 -24.85 -4.26
N MET A 55 -14.64 -25.11 -3.80
CA MET A 55 -13.58 -25.70 -4.61
C MET A 55 -13.72 -27.22 -4.67
N PRO A 56 -13.22 -27.89 -5.72
CA PRO A 56 -13.19 -29.34 -5.78
C PRO A 56 -12.34 -29.94 -4.64
N THR A 57 -12.66 -31.17 -4.24
CA THR A 57 -11.81 -31.95 -3.33
C THR A 57 -10.58 -32.49 -4.08
N VAL A 58 -9.57 -32.94 -3.34
CA VAL A 58 -8.37 -33.56 -3.93
C VAL A 58 -8.76 -34.78 -4.79
N SER A 59 -9.68 -35.61 -4.32
CA SER A 59 -10.17 -36.76 -5.08
C SER A 59 -10.83 -36.36 -6.41
N GLN A 60 -11.58 -35.25 -6.42
CA GLN A 60 -12.19 -34.73 -7.65
C GLN A 60 -11.13 -34.18 -8.61
N LEU A 61 -10.10 -33.50 -8.10
CA LEU A 61 -8.97 -33.03 -8.92
C LEU A 61 -8.21 -34.19 -9.59
N LEU A 62 -7.98 -35.29 -8.86
CA LEU A 62 -7.32 -36.48 -9.41
C LEU A 62 -8.13 -37.15 -10.53
N GLN A 63 -9.45 -36.95 -10.57
CA GLN A 63 -10.33 -37.46 -11.61
C GLN A 63 -10.43 -36.53 -12.83
N THR A 64 -9.83 -35.33 -12.78
CA THR A 64 -9.85 -34.42 -13.93
C THR A 64 -8.96 -34.96 -15.05
N PRO A 65 -9.27 -34.68 -16.33
CA PRO A 65 -8.43 -35.08 -17.46
C PRO A 65 -7.00 -34.55 -17.40
N LEU A 66 -6.75 -33.52 -16.58
CA LEU A 66 -5.41 -33.00 -16.34
C LEU A 66 -4.52 -34.01 -15.59
N VAL A 67 -5.10 -34.86 -14.76
CA VAL A 67 -4.37 -35.75 -13.83
C VAL A 67 -4.70 -37.24 -14.04
N SER A 68 -5.91 -37.57 -14.47
CA SER A 68 -6.39 -38.96 -14.58
C SER A 68 -5.55 -39.84 -15.50
N ASP A 69 -4.94 -39.24 -16.52
CA ASP A 69 -4.20 -39.96 -17.56
C ASP A 69 -2.71 -40.16 -17.18
N ILE A 70 -2.31 -39.68 -16.00
CA ILE A 70 -0.94 -39.80 -15.49
C ILE A 70 -0.79 -41.15 -14.76
N PHE A 71 -0.12 -42.11 -15.40
CA PHE A 71 0.31 -43.33 -14.73
C PHE A 71 1.46 -43.02 -13.75
N LEU A 72 1.11 -42.84 -12.48
CA LEU A 72 2.08 -42.73 -11.40
C LEU A 72 2.60 -44.13 -11.06
N ASN A 73 3.84 -44.43 -11.44
CA ASN A 73 4.53 -45.64 -10.99
C ASN A 73 4.84 -45.52 -9.50
N THR A 74 3.89 -45.89 -8.64
CA THR A 74 3.97 -45.71 -7.17
C THR A 74 4.97 -46.66 -6.48
N THR A 75 5.61 -47.56 -7.23
CA THR A 75 6.53 -48.58 -6.70
C THR A 75 7.91 -48.01 -6.37
N GLU A 76 8.31 -46.89 -6.98
CA GLU A 76 9.62 -46.28 -6.75
C GLU A 76 9.49 -45.05 -5.84
N LYS A 77 10.32 -44.97 -4.80
CA LYS A 77 10.35 -43.81 -3.90
C LYS A 77 10.69 -42.57 -4.74
N PRO A 78 9.84 -41.52 -4.76
CA PRO A 78 10.10 -40.33 -5.56
C PRO A 78 11.48 -39.74 -5.23
N GLN A 79 12.41 -39.77 -6.18
CA GLN A 79 13.73 -39.16 -6.02
C GLN A 79 13.67 -37.70 -6.51
N PHE A 80 13.28 -36.79 -5.63
CA PHE A 80 13.40 -35.36 -5.92
C PHE A 80 14.85 -34.90 -5.73
N LYS A 81 15.62 -34.84 -6.81
CA LYS A 81 16.99 -34.30 -6.81
C LYS A 81 16.99 -32.92 -7.44
N ILE A 82 17.30 -31.89 -6.64
CA ILE A 82 17.51 -30.54 -7.15
C ILE A 82 18.95 -30.45 -7.69
N PRO A 83 19.16 -30.18 -8.99
CA PRO A 83 20.51 -29.99 -9.53
C PRO A 83 21.23 -28.84 -8.80
N THR A 84 22.53 -28.99 -8.54
CA THR A 84 23.33 -27.97 -7.84
C THR A 84 23.26 -26.62 -8.55
N LYS A 85 23.30 -26.61 -9.88
CA LYS A 85 23.13 -25.40 -10.70
C LYS A 85 21.81 -24.67 -10.43
N LEU A 86 20.70 -25.42 -10.30
CA LEU A 86 19.39 -24.85 -9.99
C LEU A 86 19.36 -24.29 -8.57
N LYS A 87 19.90 -25.03 -7.60
CA LYS A 87 20.02 -24.56 -6.21
C LYS A 87 20.81 -23.25 -6.11
N GLU A 88 21.92 -23.14 -6.84
CA GLU A 88 22.74 -21.91 -6.88
C GLU A 88 22.00 -20.76 -7.57
N ALA A 89 21.33 -21.02 -8.69
CA ALA A 89 20.51 -20.01 -9.36
C ALA A 89 19.40 -19.46 -8.45
N LEU A 90 18.70 -20.34 -7.72
CA LEU A 90 17.67 -19.92 -6.75
C LEU A 90 18.25 -19.07 -5.62
N LYS A 91 19.43 -19.45 -5.10
CA LYS A 91 20.13 -18.65 -4.07
C LYS A 91 20.48 -17.26 -4.59
N THR A 92 21.05 -17.15 -5.78
CA THR A 92 21.40 -15.88 -6.41
C THR A 92 20.16 -15.01 -6.67
N SER A 93 19.08 -15.60 -7.19
CA SER A 93 17.82 -14.89 -7.42
C SER A 93 17.22 -14.33 -6.13
N LYS A 94 17.26 -15.11 -5.04
CA LYS A 94 16.85 -14.66 -3.71
C LYS A 94 17.67 -13.46 -3.25
N GLU A 95 19.00 -13.56 -3.26
CA GLU A 95 19.91 -12.50 -2.83
C GLU A 95 19.72 -11.21 -3.65
N CYS A 96 19.53 -11.34 -4.96
CA CYS A 96 19.25 -10.22 -5.85
C CYS A 96 17.94 -9.51 -5.49
N LEU A 97 16.87 -10.27 -5.25
CA LEU A 97 15.57 -9.73 -4.85
C LEU A 97 15.64 -9.01 -3.51
N GLU A 98 16.31 -9.59 -2.51
CA GLU A 98 16.51 -8.98 -1.19
C GLU A 98 17.29 -7.66 -1.30
N LYS A 99 18.36 -7.64 -2.11
CA LYS A 99 19.15 -6.42 -2.34
C LYS A 99 18.31 -5.32 -3.00
N ARG A 100 17.56 -5.65 -4.07
CA ARG A 100 16.67 -4.70 -4.75
C ARG A 100 15.63 -4.13 -3.78
N LEU A 101 15.03 -4.97 -2.94
CA LEU A 101 14.06 -4.54 -1.94
C LEU A 101 14.67 -3.55 -0.93
N GLN A 102 15.88 -3.81 -0.45
CA GLN A 102 16.57 -2.89 0.47
C GLN A 102 16.86 -1.53 -0.18
N GLU A 103 17.24 -1.52 -1.46
CA GLU A 103 17.48 -0.28 -2.23
C GLU A 103 16.18 0.52 -2.45
N GLU A 104 15.09 -0.17 -2.78
CA GLU A 104 13.76 0.42 -2.91
C GLU A 104 13.29 1.04 -1.57
N GLN A 105 13.48 0.33 -0.46
CA GLN A 105 13.16 0.85 0.89
C GLN A 105 13.95 2.10 1.25
N LYS A 106 15.26 2.14 0.95
CA LYS A 106 16.11 3.33 1.16
C LYS A 106 15.59 4.52 0.35
N THR A 107 15.23 4.28 -0.90
CA THR A 107 14.70 5.30 -1.81
C THR A 107 13.38 5.87 -1.29
N ILE A 108 12.46 5.00 -0.87
CA ILE A 108 11.18 5.40 -0.27
C ILE A 108 11.42 6.23 1.00
N HIS A 109 12.35 5.82 1.86
CA HIS A 109 12.67 6.56 3.08
C HIS A 109 13.25 7.96 2.78
N GLN A 110 14.19 8.04 1.84
CA GLN A 110 14.77 9.32 1.40
C GLN A 110 13.71 10.24 0.80
N HIS A 111 12.84 9.70 -0.07
CA HIS A 111 11.73 10.45 -0.67
C HIS A 111 10.81 11.00 0.42
N LYS A 112 10.35 10.16 1.36
CA LYS A 112 9.51 10.61 2.49
C LYS A 112 10.17 11.73 3.31
N ARG A 113 11.48 11.64 3.57
CA ARG A 113 12.22 12.67 4.31
C ARG A 113 12.31 13.99 3.54
N LEU A 114 12.61 13.93 2.24
CA LEU A 114 12.69 15.11 1.38
C LEU A 114 11.33 15.82 1.28
N THR A 115 10.25 15.06 1.04
CA THR A 115 8.89 15.60 0.93
C THR A 115 8.47 16.32 2.22
N ARG A 116 8.80 15.76 3.40
CA ARG A 116 8.57 16.42 4.70
C ARG A 116 9.35 17.73 4.82
N ALA A 117 10.63 17.74 4.42
CA ALA A 117 11.47 18.93 4.49
C ALA A 117 10.99 20.05 3.54
N GLN A 118 10.58 19.70 2.32
CA GLN A 118 10.06 20.65 1.32
C GLN A 118 8.75 21.30 1.78
N SER A 119 7.84 20.51 2.37
CA SER A 119 6.60 21.04 2.95
C SER A 119 6.87 22.09 4.04
N HIS A 120 7.84 21.83 4.92
CA HIS A 120 8.22 22.78 5.96
C HIS A 120 8.84 24.06 5.38
N HIS A 121 9.69 23.94 4.35
CA HIS A 121 10.33 25.10 3.73
C HIS A 121 9.34 26.01 3.01
N GLY A 122 8.36 25.44 2.29
CA GLY A 122 7.32 26.22 1.62
C GLY A 122 6.48 27.07 2.60
N SER A 123 6.22 26.54 3.80
CA SER A 123 5.50 27.27 4.86
C SER A 123 6.28 28.49 5.38
N GLU A 124 7.60 28.36 5.58
CA GLU A 124 8.44 29.45 6.06
C GLU A 124 8.62 30.56 5.01
N GLU A 125 8.76 30.21 3.72
CA GLU A 125 8.77 31.19 2.63
C GLU A 125 7.42 31.92 2.53
N GLU A 126 6.31 31.21 2.65
CA GLU A 126 4.98 31.81 2.60
C GLU A 126 4.73 32.75 3.79
N LYS A 127 5.13 32.33 5.01
CA LYS A 127 5.07 33.15 6.23
C LYS A 127 5.92 34.42 6.10
N LYS A 128 7.12 34.32 5.51
CA LYS A 128 8.00 35.46 5.23
C LYS A 128 7.37 36.41 4.21
N LYS A 129 6.78 35.90 3.13
CA LYS A 129 6.05 36.70 2.12
C LYS A 129 4.88 37.45 2.77
N ARG A 130 4.05 36.78 3.58
CA ARG A 130 2.93 37.42 4.30
C ARG A 130 3.42 38.55 5.23
N LYS A 131 4.52 38.35 5.96
CA LYS A 131 5.11 39.37 6.85
C LYS A 131 5.61 40.61 6.09
N ILE A 132 6.26 40.41 4.93
CA ILE A 132 6.75 41.52 4.11
C ILE A 132 5.58 42.32 3.53
N LEU A 133 4.54 41.65 3.02
CA LEU A 133 3.34 42.30 2.49
C LEU A 133 2.61 43.11 3.56
N ALA A 134 2.46 42.57 4.78
CA ALA A 134 1.86 43.30 5.89
C ALA A 134 2.65 44.56 6.25
N ARG A 135 3.99 44.48 6.29
CA ARG A 135 4.86 45.64 6.53
C ARG A 135 4.76 46.68 5.43
N LYS A 136 4.69 46.26 4.16
CA LYS A 136 4.52 47.18 3.02
C LYS A 136 3.15 47.89 3.10
N LYS A 137 2.08 47.15 3.39
CA LYS A 137 0.73 47.71 3.57
C LYS A 137 0.65 48.69 4.74
N SER A 138 1.26 48.35 5.87
CA SER A 138 1.33 49.23 7.06
C SER A 138 2.08 50.53 6.77
N ARG A 139 3.20 50.49 6.03
CA ARG A 139 3.91 51.71 5.61
C ARG A 139 3.05 52.57 4.69
N GLN A 140 2.33 51.97 3.75
CA GLN A 140 1.45 52.70 2.84
C GLN A 140 0.29 53.37 3.59
N MET A 141 -0.31 52.68 4.57
CA MET A 141 -1.36 53.26 5.43
C MET A 141 -0.85 54.38 6.34
N ALA A 142 0.43 54.36 6.74
CA ALA A 142 1.02 55.43 7.53
C ALA A 142 1.19 56.73 6.71
N TYR A 143 1.52 56.61 5.41
CA TYR A 143 1.58 57.76 4.51
C TYR A 143 0.18 58.30 4.16
N GLU A 144 -0.82 57.44 3.96
CA GLU A 144 -2.20 57.91 3.72
C GLU A 144 -2.90 58.46 4.98
N ASN A 145 -2.41 58.11 6.18
CA ASN A 145 -2.86 58.77 7.42
C ASN A 145 -2.28 60.19 7.58
N GLU A 146 -1.10 60.49 7.01
CA GLU A 146 -0.55 61.85 7.03
C GLU A 146 -1.36 62.81 6.15
N ASP A 147 -1.94 62.33 5.04
CA ASP A 147 -2.82 63.15 4.19
C ASP A 147 -4.22 63.36 4.81
N ASP A 148 -4.69 62.50 5.73
CA ASP A 148 -6.01 62.64 6.40
C ASP A 148 -5.94 63.36 7.77
N LEU A 149 -4.73 63.61 8.29
CA LEU A 149 -4.50 64.38 9.53
C LEU A 149 -4.76 65.89 9.39
N SER A 150 -4.97 66.37 8.16
CA SER A 150 -5.41 67.75 7.89
C SER A 150 -6.90 67.98 8.15
N ALA A 151 -7.72 66.94 8.36
CA ALA A 151 -9.17 67.11 8.37
C ALA A 151 -9.91 66.16 9.32
N LYS A 152 -9.75 66.31 10.64
CA LYS A 152 -10.82 66.09 11.64
C LYS A 152 -10.32 66.31 13.07
N TYR A 153 -10.37 67.57 13.51
CA TYR A 153 -10.75 67.85 14.90
C TYR A 153 -12.28 67.81 14.95
N THR A 154 -12.88 66.81 15.60
CA THR A 154 -14.13 66.94 16.39
C THR A 154 -14.63 65.59 16.94
N ASN A 155 -14.69 65.56 18.28
CA ASN A 155 -15.74 64.96 19.11
C ASN A 155 -15.90 63.42 19.24
N SER A 156 -15.39 62.93 20.38
CA SER A 156 -15.97 62.03 21.41
C SER A 156 -17.16 61.08 21.14
N ASN A 157 -17.02 59.91 21.79
CA ASN A 157 -18.01 58.89 22.22
C ASN A 157 -18.72 58.02 21.17
N ASN A 158 -18.44 56.70 21.18
CA ASN A 158 -19.41 55.70 21.63
C ASN A 158 -18.77 54.30 21.79
N SER A 159 -19.15 53.62 22.87
CA SER A 159 -18.89 52.21 23.17
C SER A 159 -19.76 51.29 22.31
N GLY A 160 -19.25 50.11 21.92
CA GLY A 160 -20.12 49.08 21.36
C GLY A 160 -19.45 47.84 20.76
N SER A 161 -19.46 46.75 21.54
CA SER A 161 -19.69 45.35 21.13
C SER A 161 -18.62 44.58 20.33
N GLY A 162 -18.35 43.34 20.76
CA GLY A 162 -17.64 42.37 19.93
C GLY A 162 -17.21 41.06 20.60
N THR A 163 -18.19 40.26 21.02
CA THR A 163 -18.21 38.77 20.98
C THR A 163 -16.94 37.99 21.36
N SER A 164 -16.99 37.34 22.52
CA SER A 164 -16.06 36.31 23.00
C SER A 164 -16.34 34.91 22.43
N SER A 165 -15.26 34.23 22.03
CA SER A 165 -15.03 32.76 21.89
C SER A 165 -14.99 32.19 20.45
N PRO A 166 -14.28 31.06 20.19
CA PRO A 166 -13.51 30.19 21.10
C PRO A 166 -12.03 29.96 20.71
N LEU A 167 -11.24 29.55 21.71
CA LEU A 167 -9.94 28.91 21.51
C LEU A 167 -10.15 27.45 21.09
N THR A 168 -9.70 27.06 19.92
CA THR A 168 -9.58 25.65 19.52
C THR A 168 -8.12 25.30 19.27
N SER A 169 -7.48 24.76 20.30
CA SER A 169 -6.21 24.05 20.21
C SER A 169 -6.49 22.57 19.95
N PRO A 170 -6.00 21.95 18.87
CA PRO A 170 -5.98 20.50 18.79
C PRO A 170 -4.72 19.99 19.51
N SER A 171 -4.90 19.41 20.69
CA SER A 171 -3.84 18.67 21.38
C SER A 171 -3.82 17.22 20.91
N SER A 172 -2.61 16.69 20.71
CA SER A 172 -2.28 15.40 20.10
C SER A 172 -2.77 14.17 20.88
N PRO A 173 -2.92 13.00 20.21
CA PRO A 173 -3.26 11.76 20.89
C PRO A 173 -2.06 11.18 21.64
N ILE A 174 -2.31 10.74 22.88
CA ILE A 174 -1.39 9.99 23.75
C ILE A 174 -1.28 8.54 23.24
N PRO A 175 -0.07 7.93 23.15
CA PRO A 175 0.09 6.50 22.88
C PRO A 175 -0.17 5.65 24.15
N PRO A 176 -0.70 4.41 24.02
CA PRO A 176 -0.91 3.52 25.16
C PRO A 176 0.42 2.93 25.67
N PRO A 177 0.64 2.82 26.99
CA PRO A 177 1.77 2.12 27.55
C PRO A 177 1.49 0.63 27.75
N GLY A 178 2.50 -0.19 27.46
CA GLY A 178 2.93 -1.29 28.35
C GLY A 178 2.09 -2.56 28.35
N THR A 179 2.55 -3.55 27.58
CA THR A 179 2.45 -4.97 27.90
C THR A 179 3.02 -5.22 29.30
N GLU A 180 2.19 -5.70 30.24
CA GLU A 180 2.67 -6.27 31.49
C GLU A 180 2.32 -7.76 31.54
N HIS A 181 3.37 -8.55 31.71
CA HIS A 181 3.37 -9.94 32.10
C HIS A 181 2.65 -10.12 33.44
N ALA A 182 1.89 -11.21 33.59
CA ALA A 182 1.70 -11.84 34.90
C ALA A 182 1.78 -13.37 34.74
N PRO A 183 2.53 -14.07 35.60
CA PRO A 183 2.54 -15.52 35.69
C PRO A 183 1.46 -15.98 36.67
N PHE A 184 0.80 -17.12 36.39
CA PHE A 184 0.47 -18.20 37.33
C PHE A 184 0.06 -19.44 36.53
#